data_AF-A0A8J7TW28-F1
#
_entry.id   AF-A0A8J7TW28-F1
#
_cell.length_a   1.000
_cell.length_b   1.000
_cell.length_c   1.000
_cell.angle_alpha   90.00
_cell.angle_beta   90.00
_cell.angle_gamma   90.00
#
_symmetry.space_group_name_H-M   'P 1'
#
loop_
_entity.id
_entity.type
_entity.pdbx_description
1 polymer ?
#
loop_
_entity_poly.entity_id
_entity_poly.type
_entity_poly.pdbx_seq_one_letter_code
_entity_poly.pdbx_strand_id
1 'polypeptide(L)'
;MRVRIIGVALAACVLIYPSAAPARLVKKWSYDQLLKEADLVVLAVAVRTEQAEDTPPDHSWPLELVAQNTTFKVRGALKGKAEGEKIQVLHFKFGGPKKGFEASAGILDGPNLVAFRTEPVTMRAGKEVHVLPPEYLLFLKRMKDGRYEPVSGRIDPAASVRQVSGPPGDAEY
;
A
#
# COMPACT_ATOMS: atom_id res chain seq x y z
N MET A 1 37.53 -35.45 31.80
CA MET A 1 36.10 -35.05 31.93
C MET A 1 35.90 -33.52 31.85
N ARG A 2 36.62 -32.80 30.97
CA ARG A 2 36.54 -31.32 30.84
C ARG A 2 36.12 -30.83 29.45
N VAL A 3 36.26 -31.67 28.41
CA VAL A 3 35.91 -31.35 27.01
C VAL A 3 34.40 -31.42 26.76
N ARG A 4 33.65 -32.28 27.49
CA ARG A 4 32.19 -32.43 27.34
C ARG A 4 31.37 -31.24 27.86
N ILE A 5 31.91 -30.45 28.78
CA ILE A 5 31.21 -29.32 29.41
C ILE A 5 31.27 -28.07 28.51
N ILE A 6 32.37 -27.88 27.77
CA ILE A 6 32.56 -26.74 26.87
C ILE A 6 31.66 -26.86 25.64
N GLY A 7 31.45 -28.07 25.11
CA GLY A 7 30.55 -28.30 23.96
C GLY A 7 29.08 -28.02 24.26
N VAL A 8 28.62 -28.29 25.49
CA VAL A 8 27.23 -28.02 25.92
C VAL A 8 27.01 -26.53 26.14
N ALA A 9 28.00 -25.81 26.67
CA ALA A 9 27.92 -24.36 26.87
C ALA A 9 27.87 -23.58 25.54
N LEU A 10 28.64 -23.98 24.52
CA LEU A 10 28.59 -23.34 23.20
C LEU A 10 27.27 -23.61 22.46
N ALA A 11 26.72 -24.83 22.57
CA ALA A 11 25.43 -25.17 21.97
C ALA A 11 24.26 -24.43 22.63
N ALA A 12 24.36 -24.15 23.94
CA ALA A 12 23.36 -23.38 24.66
C ALA A 12 23.33 -21.89 24.22
N CYS A 13 24.48 -21.27 23.93
CA CYS A 13 24.56 -19.86 23.52
C CYS A 13 23.90 -19.57 22.16
N VAL A 14 23.87 -20.54 21.23
CA VAL A 14 23.26 -20.36 19.90
C VAL A 14 21.72 -20.32 19.97
N LEU A 15 21.12 -20.96 20.99
CA LEU A 15 19.66 -20.99 21.16
C LEU A 15 19.09 -19.74 21.85
N ILE A 16 19.93 -18.84 22.38
CA ILE A 16 19.51 -17.62 23.12
C ILE A 16 19.66 -16.35 22.29
N TYR A 17 19.93 -16.46 20.99
CA TYR A 17 19.76 -15.36 20.04
C TYR A 17 18.41 -15.51 19.33
N PRO A 18 17.26 -15.16 19.95
CA PRO A 18 16.10 -14.81 19.15
C PRO A 18 16.48 -13.53 18.41
N SER A 19 16.99 -13.69 17.19
CA SER A 19 17.00 -12.58 16.25
C SER A 19 15.54 -12.19 16.06
N ALA A 20 15.14 -11.05 16.62
CA ALA A 20 13.87 -10.46 16.32
C ALA A 20 13.91 -10.06 14.84
N ALA A 21 13.52 -10.99 13.97
CA ALA A 21 13.24 -10.70 12.58
C ALA A 21 11.81 -10.12 12.56
N PRO A 22 11.63 -8.80 12.36
CA PRO A 22 10.30 -8.23 12.21
C PRO A 22 9.68 -8.75 10.90
N ALA A 23 8.96 -9.87 10.99
CA ALA A 23 8.09 -10.37 9.94
C ALA A 23 6.67 -9.93 10.25
N ARG A 24 6.08 -9.08 9.39
CA ARG A 24 4.66 -8.71 9.52
C ARG A 24 3.79 -9.71 8.75
N LEU A 25 2.64 -10.04 9.30
CA LEU A 25 1.67 -10.90 8.62
C LEU A 25 0.97 -10.11 7.50
N VAL A 26 1.09 -10.59 6.27
CA VAL A 26 0.33 -10.07 5.12
C VAL A 26 -0.87 -10.98 4.87
N LYS A 27 -2.08 -10.50 5.14
CA LYS A 27 -3.30 -11.28 4.89
C LYS A 27 -3.50 -11.45 3.38
N LYS A 28 -3.68 -12.69 2.93
CA LYS A 28 -4.16 -12.98 1.58
C LYS A 28 -5.66 -12.71 1.51
N TRP A 29 -6.04 -11.62 0.84
CA TRP A 29 -7.43 -11.20 0.70
C TRP A 29 -8.12 -11.88 -0.49
N SER A 30 -9.27 -12.51 -0.26
CA SER A 30 -10.20 -12.90 -1.31
C SER A 30 -11.16 -11.76 -1.66
N TYR A 31 -11.75 -11.80 -2.86
CA TYR A 31 -12.77 -10.83 -3.27
C TYR A 31 -13.98 -10.81 -2.32
N ASP A 32 -14.45 -11.97 -1.87
CA ASP A 32 -15.57 -12.07 -0.93
C ASP A 32 -15.25 -11.40 0.41
N GLN A 33 -14.02 -11.55 0.91
CA GLN A 33 -13.59 -10.87 2.13
C GLN A 33 -13.52 -9.36 1.94
N LEU A 34 -12.95 -8.88 0.83
CA LEU A 34 -12.88 -7.45 0.52
C LEU A 34 -14.27 -6.84 0.40
N LEU A 35 -15.15 -7.49 -0.36
CA LEU A 35 -16.53 -7.06 -0.56
C LEU A 35 -17.30 -7.08 0.76
N LYS A 36 -17.13 -8.10 1.59
CA LYS A 36 -17.78 -8.20 2.90
C LYS A 36 -17.34 -7.08 3.83
N GLU A 37 -16.04 -6.83 3.91
CA GLU A 37 -15.45 -5.85 4.83
C GLU A 37 -15.51 -4.40 4.36
N ALA A 38 -15.77 -4.13 3.07
CA ALA A 38 -15.91 -2.79 2.54
C ALA A 38 -17.21 -2.10 2.99
N ASP A 39 -17.13 -0.83 3.37
CA ASP A 39 -18.31 0.03 3.51
C ASP A 39 -18.75 0.58 2.14
N LEU A 40 -17.77 0.78 1.25
CA LEU A 40 -17.97 1.31 -0.10
C LEU A 40 -17.12 0.52 -1.10
N VAL A 41 -17.73 0.08 -2.20
CA VAL A 41 -17.02 -0.45 -3.36
C VAL A 41 -17.39 0.37 -4.58
N VAL A 42 -16.40 0.96 -5.25
CA VAL A 42 -16.63 1.90 -6.37
C VAL A 42 -15.68 1.66 -7.53
N LEU A 43 -16.17 1.98 -8.72
CA LEU A 43 -15.35 2.31 -9.88
C LEU A 43 -15.12 3.82 -9.89
N ALA A 44 -13.86 4.25 -9.94
CA ALA A 44 -13.52 5.66 -9.83
C ALA A 44 -12.23 6.02 -10.57
N VAL A 45 -12.09 7.30 -10.93
CA VAL A 45 -10.88 7.85 -11.56
C VAL A 45 -10.20 8.79 -10.57
N ALA A 46 -8.90 8.62 -10.35
CA ALA A 46 -8.13 9.54 -9.53
C ALA A 46 -8.00 10.89 -10.25
N VAL A 47 -8.32 11.98 -9.56
CA VAL A 47 -8.29 13.34 -10.16
C VAL A 47 -7.28 14.26 -9.51
N ARG A 48 -6.86 13.99 -8.27
CA ARG A 48 -5.86 14.79 -7.55
C ARG A 48 -5.26 13.95 -6.43
N THR A 49 -3.95 14.04 -6.24
CA THR A 49 -3.27 13.50 -5.06
C THR A 49 -2.51 14.63 -4.38
N GLU A 50 -2.69 14.76 -3.08
CA GLU A 50 -2.01 15.75 -2.26
C GLU A 50 -1.44 15.12 -1.00
N GLN A 51 -0.39 15.72 -0.45
CA GLN A 51 0.18 15.27 0.82
C GLN A 51 -0.83 15.51 1.95
N ALA A 52 -0.92 14.54 2.86
CA ALA A 52 -1.72 14.64 4.07
C ALA A 52 -0.81 14.70 5.30
N GLU A 53 -1.35 15.12 6.43
CA GLU A 53 -0.64 15.26 7.70
C GLU A 53 -0.76 14.02 8.60
N ASP A 54 -1.50 13.00 8.16
CA ASP A 54 -1.69 11.77 8.92
C ASP A 54 -0.36 11.09 9.25
N THR A 55 -0.16 10.77 10.51
CA THR A 55 1.03 10.06 10.96
C THR A 55 0.97 8.59 10.50
N PRO A 56 1.97 8.10 9.73
CA PRO A 56 2.07 6.69 9.42
C PRO A 56 2.32 5.85 10.69
N PRO A 57 1.96 4.56 10.69
CA PRO A 57 2.33 3.68 11.78
C PRO A 57 3.85 3.54 11.88
N ASP A 58 4.35 3.27 13.09
CA ASP A 58 5.77 3.01 13.30
C ASP A 58 6.23 1.76 12.53
N HIS A 59 7.44 1.80 11.99
CA HIS A 59 7.98 0.74 11.14
C HIS A 59 9.51 0.75 11.08
N SER A 60 10.10 -0.42 10.79
CA SER A 60 11.55 -0.61 10.70
C SER A 60 12.15 -0.40 9.31
N TRP A 61 11.33 -0.17 8.26
CA TRP A 61 11.84 0.07 6.90
C TRP A 61 12.75 1.30 6.81
N PRO A 62 13.75 1.28 5.90
CA PRO A 62 14.74 2.34 5.76
C PRO A 62 14.20 3.63 5.14
N LEU A 63 13.00 3.63 4.55
CA LEU A 63 12.36 4.81 3.96
C LEU A 63 11.17 5.25 4.79
N GLU A 64 11.03 6.55 5.02
CA GLU A 64 9.83 7.12 5.64
C GLU A 64 8.57 6.79 4.84
N LEU A 65 7.44 6.67 5.51
CA LEU A 65 6.13 6.69 4.86
C LEU A 65 5.56 8.10 4.87
N VAL A 66 4.95 8.52 3.76
CA VAL A 66 4.34 9.84 3.63
C VAL A 66 2.87 9.68 3.31
N ALA A 67 2.02 10.30 4.13
CA ALA A 67 0.58 10.30 3.94
C ALA A 67 0.15 11.11 2.73
N GLN A 68 -0.83 10.57 2.03
CA GLN A 68 -1.44 11.20 0.86
C GLN A 68 -2.95 11.02 0.87
N ASN A 69 -3.66 12.07 0.50
CA ASN A 69 -5.06 11.99 0.14
C ASN A 69 -5.17 12.00 -1.39
N THR A 70 -5.76 10.95 -1.95
CA THR A 70 -6.16 10.96 -3.36
C THR A 70 -7.65 11.20 -3.44
N THR A 71 -8.04 12.27 -4.14
CA THR A 71 -9.41 12.54 -4.52
C THR A 71 -9.76 11.73 -5.76
N PHE A 72 -10.84 10.97 -5.67
CA PHE A 72 -11.40 10.21 -6.78
C PHE A 72 -12.73 10.79 -7.20
N LYS A 73 -12.97 10.85 -8.52
CA LYS A 73 -14.32 11.03 -9.07
C LYS A 73 -14.97 9.65 -9.23
N VAL A 74 -16.08 9.43 -8.54
CA VAL A 74 -16.84 8.18 -8.57
C VAL A 74 -17.59 8.07 -9.90
N ARG A 75 -17.44 6.93 -10.58
CA ARG A 75 -18.16 6.58 -11.81
C ARG A 75 -19.38 5.72 -11.52
N GLY A 76 -19.27 4.85 -10.53
CA GLY A 76 -20.37 4.03 -10.05
C GLY A 76 -20.01 3.35 -8.74
N ALA A 77 -21.04 3.06 -7.94
CA ALA A 77 -20.91 2.28 -6.70
C ALA A 77 -21.46 0.87 -6.92
N LEU A 78 -20.66 -0.14 -6.58
CA LEU A 78 -21.04 -1.55 -6.58
C LEU A 78 -21.54 -2.01 -5.20
N LYS A 79 -21.09 -1.34 -4.13
CA LYS A 79 -21.57 -1.54 -2.75
C LYS A 79 -21.55 -0.20 -2.03
N GLY A 80 -22.52 0.04 -1.16
CA GLY A 80 -22.63 1.26 -0.37
C GLY A 80 -23.13 2.44 -1.20
N LYS A 81 -23.10 3.64 -0.60
CA LYS A 81 -23.43 4.90 -1.29
C LYS A 81 -22.30 5.89 -1.04
N ALA A 82 -21.74 6.44 -2.12
CA ALA A 82 -20.80 7.54 -2.01
C ALA A 82 -21.56 8.83 -1.65
N GLU A 83 -21.05 9.60 -0.70
CA GLU A 83 -21.61 10.90 -0.34
C GLU A 83 -21.12 11.96 -1.32
N GLY A 84 -21.72 11.95 -2.52
CA GLY A 84 -21.40 12.87 -3.62
C GLY A 84 -20.58 12.22 -4.74
N GLU A 85 -20.16 13.06 -5.69
CA GLU A 85 -19.41 12.62 -6.88
C GLU A 85 -17.93 12.35 -6.61
N LYS A 86 -17.42 12.82 -5.46
CA LYS A 86 -16.01 12.72 -5.11
C LYS A 86 -15.84 12.11 -3.74
N ILE A 87 -14.80 11.29 -3.61
CA ILE A 87 -14.36 10.73 -2.33
C ILE A 87 -12.87 10.97 -2.16
N GLN A 88 -12.41 11.00 -0.91
CA GLN A 88 -10.99 11.08 -0.58
C GLN A 88 -10.54 9.76 0.03
N VAL A 89 -9.46 9.22 -0.49
CA VAL A 89 -8.83 7.99 0.03
C VAL A 89 -7.46 8.34 0.59
N LEU A 90 -7.27 8.04 1.88
CA LEU A 90 -5.99 8.15 2.56
C LEU A 90 -5.14 6.90 2.31
N HIS A 91 -3.91 7.11 1.85
CA HIS A 91 -2.91 6.06 1.64
C HIS A 91 -1.50 6.60 1.87
N PHE A 92 -0.49 5.73 1.76
CA PHE A 92 0.91 6.09 1.96
C PHE A 92 1.73 5.85 0.70
N LYS A 93 2.78 6.65 0.53
CA LYS A 93 3.89 6.39 -0.39
C LYS A 93 5.21 6.32 0.37
N PHE A 94 6.25 5.80 -0.27
CA PHE A 94 7.61 5.99 0.22
C PHE A 94 8.04 7.47 0.13
N GLY A 95 8.72 7.91 1.17
CA GLY A 95 9.44 9.17 1.25
C GLY A 95 10.95 8.95 1.14
N GLY A 96 11.70 9.89 1.72
CA GLY A 96 13.16 9.81 1.78
C GLY A 96 13.66 8.76 2.80
N PRO A 97 14.97 8.49 2.81
CA PRO A 97 15.56 7.60 3.80
C PRO A 97 15.39 8.14 5.22
N LYS A 98 15.12 7.24 6.17
CA LYS A 98 15.15 7.53 7.60
C LYS A 98 16.56 7.96 8.01
N LYS A 99 16.64 8.77 9.06
CA LYS A 99 17.94 9.17 9.64
C LYS A 99 18.75 7.92 10.04
N GLY A 100 19.95 7.78 9.50
CA GLY A 100 20.84 6.65 9.77
C GLY A 100 20.73 5.48 8.79
N PHE A 101 19.89 5.59 7.76
CA PHE A 101 19.80 4.61 6.67
C PHE A 101 20.32 5.21 5.36
N GLU A 102 20.96 4.36 4.54
CA GLU A 102 21.37 4.74 3.18
C GLU A 102 20.20 4.58 2.19
N ALA A 103 20.12 5.48 1.20
CA ALA A 103 19.08 5.45 0.17
C ALA A 103 19.13 4.19 -0.72
N SER A 104 20.28 3.51 -0.76
CA SER A 104 20.53 2.27 -1.51
C SER A 104 20.07 1.00 -0.79
N ALA A 105 19.62 1.10 0.47
CA ALA A 105 19.12 -0.05 1.22
C ALA A 105 17.81 -0.54 0.59
N GLY A 106 17.89 -1.64 -0.16
CA GLY A 106 16.70 -2.30 -0.71
C GLY A 106 15.69 -2.64 0.40
N ILE A 107 14.41 -2.55 0.08
CA ILE A 107 13.34 -2.90 1.02
C ILE A 107 12.97 -4.36 0.80
N LEU A 108 13.50 -5.23 1.66
CA LEU A 108 13.05 -6.62 1.76
C LEU A 108 11.74 -6.68 2.55
N ASP A 109 10.76 -7.47 2.07
CA ASP A 109 9.43 -7.63 2.68
C ASP A 109 8.72 -6.30 3.01
N GLY A 110 8.81 -5.37 2.05
CA GLY A 110 8.24 -4.03 2.16
C GLY A 110 6.71 -3.97 2.20
N PRO A 111 6.16 -2.77 2.46
CA PRO A 111 4.73 -2.52 2.28
C PRO A 111 4.34 -2.63 0.80
N ASN A 112 3.13 -3.11 0.52
CA ASN A 112 2.60 -3.17 -0.85
C ASN A 112 1.74 -1.93 -1.14
N LEU A 113 2.42 -0.78 -1.26
CA LEU A 113 1.82 0.55 -1.45
C LEU A 113 1.25 0.72 -2.87
N VAL A 114 0.39 1.72 -3.05
CA VAL A 114 -0.24 2.01 -4.35
C VAL A 114 0.05 3.46 -4.77
N ALA A 115 0.11 3.68 -6.07
CA ALA A 115 0.15 5.00 -6.67
C ALA A 115 -0.99 5.14 -7.68
N PHE A 116 -1.58 6.34 -7.75
CA PHE A 116 -2.71 6.61 -8.63
C PHE A 116 -2.33 7.64 -9.69
N ARG A 117 -2.43 7.24 -10.95
CA ARG A 117 -2.25 8.12 -12.10
C ARG A 117 -3.44 9.08 -12.22
N THR A 118 -3.16 10.39 -12.14
CA THR A 118 -4.17 11.46 -12.29
C THR A 118 -4.13 12.12 -13.65
N GLU A 119 -2.99 12.10 -14.33
CA GLU A 119 -2.78 12.75 -15.62
C GLU A 119 -2.72 11.75 -16.78
N PRO A 120 -3.11 12.15 -18.00
CA PRO A 120 -2.84 11.37 -19.19
C PRO A 120 -1.33 11.16 -19.40
N VAL A 121 -0.96 10.01 -19.96
CA VAL A 121 0.43 9.71 -20.33
C VAL A 121 0.50 9.56 -21.84
N THR A 122 1.50 10.20 -22.44
CA THR A 122 1.80 10.03 -23.86
C THR A 122 2.86 8.96 -24.02
N MET A 123 2.51 7.86 -24.70
CA MET A 123 3.44 6.78 -25.02
C MET A 123 3.83 6.85 -26.50
N ARG A 124 5.09 6.55 -26.79
CA ARG A 124 5.60 6.42 -28.17
C ARG A 124 5.92 4.96 -28.46
N ALA A 125 5.01 4.31 -29.18
CA ALA A 125 5.18 2.94 -29.67
C ALA A 125 4.93 2.92 -31.19
N GLY A 126 5.87 3.50 -31.96
CA GLY A 126 5.73 3.71 -33.41
C GLY A 126 4.76 4.82 -33.82
N LYS A 127 3.72 5.08 -33.02
CA LYS A 127 2.83 6.24 -33.09
C LYS A 127 2.63 6.84 -31.68
N GLU A 128 2.40 8.14 -31.62
CA GLU A 128 2.05 8.82 -30.38
C GLU A 128 0.63 8.40 -29.94
N VAL A 129 0.52 7.84 -28.74
CA VAL A 129 -0.74 7.39 -28.15
C VAL A 129 -0.92 8.10 -26.81
N HIS A 130 -2.02 8.86 -26.69
CA HIS A 130 -2.42 9.47 -25.42
C HIS A 130 -3.30 8.50 -24.64
N VAL A 131 -2.79 8.07 -23.50
CA VAL A 131 -3.46 7.16 -22.58
C VAL A 131 -4.10 7.99 -21.48
N LEU A 132 -5.42 7.89 -21.35
CA LEU A 132 -6.16 8.59 -20.29
C LEU A 132 -5.83 8.01 -18.89
N PRO A 133 -6.09 8.79 -17.82
CA PRO A 133 -6.08 8.27 -16.46
C PRO A 133 -6.96 7.02 -16.35
N PRO A 134 -6.48 5.94 -15.71
CA PRO A 134 -7.21 4.69 -15.67
C PRO A 134 -8.34 4.75 -14.66
N GLU A 135 -9.27 3.81 -14.78
CA GLU A 135 -10.28 3.56 -13.77
C GLU A 135 -9.77 2.54 -12.76
N TYR A 136 -10.19 2.72 -11.51
CA TYR A 136 -9.85 1.84 -10.40
C TYR A 136 -11.11 1.28 -9.77
N LEU A 137 -11.11 -0.03 -9.52
CA LEU A 137 -12.03 -0.68 -8.60
C LEU A 137 -11.42 -0.60 -7.20
N LEU A 138 -12.14 0.04 -6.27
CA LEU A 138 -11.68 0.33 -4.91
C LEU A 138 -12.58 -0.35 -3.89
N PHE A 139 -11.99 -1.08 -2.95
CA PHE A 139 -12.65 -1.64 -1.77
C PHE A 139 -12.27 -0.82 -0.54
N LEU A 140 -13.23 -0.08 0.02
CA LEU A 140 -12.94 0.99 0.96
C LEU A 140 -13.71 0.84 2.28
N LYS A 141 -13.04 1.14 3.38
CA LYS A 141 -13.65 1.38 4.71
C LYS A 141 -13.77 2.86 4.96
N ARG A 142 -14.89 3.27 5.57
CA ARG A 142 -15.13 4.66 5.92
C ARG A 142 -14.42 4.99 7.24
N MET A 143 -13.67 6.08 7.24
CA MET A 143 -13.02 6.62 8.43
C MET A 143 -13.98 7.54 9.20
N LYS A 144 -13.68 7.78 10.48
CA LYS A 144 -14.50 8.63 11.36
C LYS A 144 -14.58 10.09 10.88
N ASP A 145 -13.56 10.56 10.16
CA ASP A 145 -13.48 11.91 9.60
C ASP A 145 -14.17 12.03 8.22
N GLY A 146 -14.80 10.96 7.73
CA GLY A 146 -15.50 10.93 6.45
C GLY A 146 -14.64 10.58 5.24
N ARG A 147 -13.31 10.50 5.39
CA ARG A 147 -12.44 9.93 4.36
C ARG A 147 -12.60 8.42 4.28
N TYR A 148 -11.93 7.81 3.32
CA TYR A 148 -11.87 6.37 3.15
C TYR A 148 -10.44 5.87 3.29
N GLU A 149 -10.28 4.63 3.72
CA GLU A 149 -9.03 3.89 3.63
C GLU A 149 -9.25 2.54 2.94
N PRO A 150 -8.22 1.94 2.33
CA PRO A 150 -8.29 0.61 1.73
C PRO A 150 -8.67 -0.45 2.77
N VAL A 151 -9.57 -1.38 2.43
CA VAL A 151 -10.00 -2.48 3.33
C VAL A 151 -8.82 -3.29 3.87
N SER A 152 -7.82 -3.54 3.02
CA SER A 152 -6.59 -4.26 3.32
C SER A 152 -5.59 -3.48 4.17
N GLY A 153 -5.92 -2.24 4.55
CA GLY A 153 -5.10 -1.35 5.34
C GLY A 153 -4.21 -0.44 4.48
N ARG A 154 -3.69 0.61 5.11
CA ARG A 154 -2.85 1.63 4.45
C ARG A 154 -1.41 1.18 4.19
N ILE A 155 -0.97 0.07 4.79
CA ILE A 155 0.36 -0.53 4.60
C ILE A 155 0.38 -1.51 3.43
N ASP A 156 -0.73 -2.21 3.16
CA ASP A 156 -0.89 -3.10 1.99
C ASP A 156 -2.15 -2.77 1.18
N PRO A 157 -2.27 -1.53 0.70
CA PRO A 157 -3.46 -1.11 -0.02
C PRO A 157 -3.66 -1.87 -1.34
N ALA A 158 -2.61 -2.46 -1.92
CA ALA A 158 -2.68 -3.15 -3.22
C ALA A 158 -3.74 -4.26 -3.28
N ALA A 159 -4.04 -4.95 -2.17
CA ALA A 159 -5.08 -5.96 -2.18
C ALA A 159 -6.49 -5.39 -2.40
N SER A 160 -6.73 -4.12 -2.07
CA SER A 160 -8.04 -3.43 -2.17
C SER A 160 -8.19 -2.55 -3.41
N VAL A 161 -7.20 -2.52 -4.29
CA VAL A 161 -7.16 -1.64 -5.46
C VAL A 161 -6.92 -2.49 -6.70
N ARG A 162 -7.76 -2.34 -7.73
CA ARG A 162 -7.50 -2.91 -9.06
C ARG A 162 -7.58 -1.81 -10.10
N GLN A 163 -6.55 -1.68 -10.91
CA GLN A 163 -6.67 -0.92 -12.15
C GLN A 163 -7.52 -1.75 -13.12
N VAL A 164 -8.61 -1.18 -13.64
CA VAL A 164 -9.54 -1.90 -14.52
C VAL A 164 -9.42 -1.50 -15.99
N SER A 165 -8.69 -0.42 -16.29
CA SER A 165 -8.49 0.06 -17.65
C SER A 165 -7.11 0.70 -17.85
N GLY A 166 -6.69 0.83 -19.11
CA GLY A 166 -5.40 1.39 -19.48
C GLY A 166 -4.22 0.42 -19.27
N PRO A 167 -3.02 0.77 -19.76
CA PRO A 167 -1.81 -0.01 -19.53
C PRO A 167 -1.51 -0.04 -18.03
N PRO A 168 -1.10 -1.20 -17.48
CA PRO A 168 -0.74 -1.32 -16.08
C PRO A 168 0.30 -0.26 -15.71
N GLY A 169 0.11 0.37 -14.56
CA GLY A 169 1.11 1.27 -14.01
C GLY A 169 2.36 0.50 -13.58
N ASP A 170 3.44 1.24 -13.37
CA ASP A 170 4.78 0.75 -13.00
C ASP A 170 4.84 -0.03 -11.66
N ALA A 171 3.69 -0.26 -11.00
CA ALA A 171 3.54 -0.93 -9.71
C ALA A 171 3.24 -2.44 -9.82
N GLU A 172 3.18 -3.01 -11.02
CA GLU A 172 3.07 -4.46 -11.23
C GLU A 172 4.44 -5.10 -11.54
N TYR A 173 5.38 -5.07 -10.59
CA TYR A 173 6.57 -5.94 -10.59
C TYR A 173 6.99 -6.34 -9.17
#